data_AF-A0A381YIU0-F1
#
_entry.id   AF-A0A381YIU0-F1
#
_cell.length_a   1.000
_cell.length_b   1.000
_cell.length_c   1.000
_cell.angle_alpha   90.00
_cell.angle_beta   90.00
_cell.angle_gamma   90.00
#
_symmetry.space_group_name_H-M   'P 1'
#
loop_
_entity.id
_entity.type
_entity.pdbx_description
1 polymer ?
#
loop_
_entity_poly.entity_id
_entity_poly.type
_entity_poly.pdbx_seq_one_letter_code
_entity_poly.pdbx_strand_id
1 'polypeptide(L)'
;MTKREITVLTDVALITCIVQRGVADSIVEAARKAGAQGATVSYANGTGIRERLGLLGVAVEVEKEIINIVVAKDQVDRIFETMYLAGNLDMPGMGFMYITPLEKAATFIPAAVREKLLKQASA
;
A
#
# COMPACT_ATOMS: atom_id res chain seq x y z
N MET A 1 -23.99 29.93 -3.93
CA MET A 1 -22.78 29.09 -3.79
C MET A 1 -23.11 27.68 -4.26
N THR A 2 -22.40 27.15 -5.25
CA THR A 2 -22.57 25.77 -5.72
C THR A 2 -22.18 24.80 -4.60
N LYS A 3 -23.08 23.86 -4.27
CA LYS A 3 -22.86 22.86 -3.22
C LYS A 3 -21.71 21.94 -3.64
N ARG A 4 -20.62 21.92 -2.86
CA ARG A 4 -19.50 21.00 -3.09
C ARG A 4 -19.86 19.65 -2.50
N GLU A 5 -19.86 18.61 -3.33
CA GLU A 5 -20.14 17.24 -2.90
C GLU A 5 -18.86 16.42 -2.82
N ILE A 6 -18.78 15.53 -1.84
CA ILE A 6 -17.69 14.56 -1.67
C ILE A 6 -18.17 13.20 -2.19
N THR A 7 -17.41 12.60 -3.11
CA THR A 7 -17.63 11.20 -3.49
C THR A 7 -16.78 10.32 -2.59
N VAL A 8 -17.47 9.43 -1.86
CA VAL A 8 -16.83 8.53 -0.89
C VAL A 8 -16.71 7.13 -1.51
N LEU A 9 -15.50 6.59 -1.47
CA LEU A 9 -15.20 5.21 -1.80
C LEU A 9 -15.32 4.38 -0.51
N THR A 10 -16.09 3.29 -0.60
CA THR A 10 -16.25 2.28 0.45
C THR A 10 -15.72 0.94 -0.07
N ASP A 11 -15.63 -0.07 0.80
CA ASP A 11 -15.11 -1.40 0.45
C ASP A 11 -13.69 -1.40 -0.13
N VAL A 12 -12.85 -0.57 0.48
CA VAL A 12 -11.42 -0.52 0.23
C VAL A 12 -10.64 -0.93 1.49
N ALA A 13 -9.40 -1.36 1.30
CA ALA A 13 -8.44 -1.59 2.37
C ALA A 13 -7.08 -0.99 2.02
N LEU A 14 -6.27 -0.69 3.04
CA LEU A 14 -4.89 -0.24 2.88
C LEU A 14 -3.95 -1.41 3.11
N ILE A 15 -3.13 -1.74 2.11
CA ILE A 15 -1.95 -2.60 2.28
C ILE A 15 -0.77 -1.68 2.62
N THR A 16 -0.10 -1.97 3.74
CA THR A 16 1.14 -1.30 4.12
C THR A 16 2.27 -2.31 4.17
N CYS A 17 3.31 -2.06 3.38
CA CYS A 17 4.51 -2.90 3.30
C CYS A 17 5.73 -2.08 3.68
N ILE A 18 6.51 -2.55 4.66
CA ILE A 18 7.71 -1.88 5.15
C ILE A 18 8.91 -2.76 4.81
N VAL A 19 9.82 -2.23 4.00
CA VAL A 19 10.95 -2.98 3.42
C VAL A 19 12.25 -2.17 3.51
N GLN A 20 13.36 -2.82 3.19
CA GLN A 20 14.66 -2.16 3.06
C GLN A 20 14.65 -1.12 1.94
N ARG A 21 15.48 -0.09 2.06
CA ARG A 21 15.67 0.92 1.03
C ARG A 21 16.07 0.30 -0.31
N GLY A 22 15.47 0.76 -1.41
CA GLY A 22 15.79 0.31 -2.77
C GLY A 22 15.03 -0.94 -3.22
N VAL A 23 14.13 -1.48 -2.39
CA VAL A 23 13.33 -2.67 -2.72
C VAL A 23 11.93 -2.28 -3.22
N ALA A 24 11.42 -1.10 -2.83
CA ALA A 24 10.02 -0.74 -3.04
C ALA A 24 9.57 -0.77 -4.50
N ASP A 25 10.40 -0.33 -5.45
CA ASP A 25 10.03 -0.24 -6.86
C ASP A 25 9.61 -1.61 -7.43
N SER A 26 10.36 -2.67 -7.08
CA SER A 26 10.06 -4.03 -7.55
C SER A 26 8.71 -4.55 -7.02
N ILE A 27 8.38 -4.23 -5.78
CA ILE A 27 7.13 -4.60 -5.12
C ILE A 27 5.96 -3.79 -5.68
N VAL A 28 6.15 -2.49 -5.91
CA VAL A 28 5.14 -1.61 -6.52
C VAL A 28 4.82 -2.08 -7.94
N GLU A 29 5.82 -2.44 -8.74
CA GLU A 29 5.61 -2.99 -10.08
C GLU A 29 4.87 -4.32 -10.06
N ALA A 30 5.17 -5.20 -9.09
CA ALA A 30 4.43 -6.45 -8.90
C ALA A 30 2.96 -6.17 -8.52
N ALA A 31 2.71 -5.25 -7.60
CA ALA A 31 1.36 -4.84 -7.20
C ALA A 31 0.57 -4.26 -8.39
N ARG A 32 1.20 -3.43 -9.22
CA ARG A 32 0.59 -2.86 -10.43
C ARG A 32 0.20 -3.94 -11.43
N LYS A 33 1.07 -4.94 -11.66
CA LYS A 33 0.75 -6.11 -12.49
C LYS A 33 -0.40 -6.94 -11.90
N ALA A 34 -0.53 -6.96 -10.58
CA ALA A 34 -1.66 -7.57 -9.87
C ALA A 34 -2.92 -6.68 -9.81
N GLY A 35 -2.94 -5.52 -10.46
CA GLY A 35 -4.13 -4.68 -10.62
C GLY A 35 -4.19 -3.45 -9.71
N ALA A 36 -3.20 -3.25 -8.83
CA ALA A 36 -3.10 -2.03 -8.04
C ALA A 36 -2.97 -0.81 -8.96
N GLN A 37 -3.73 0.24 -8.68
CA GLN A 37 -3.74 1.45 -9.52
C GLN A 37 -2.52 2.36 -9.27
N GLY A 38 -1.97 2.32 -8.05
CA GLY A 38 -0.82 3.12 -7.67
C GLY A 38 -0.41 2.87 -6.23
N ALA A 39 0.74 3.41 -5.84
CA ALA A 39 1.29 3.30 -4.51
C ALA A 39 1.82 4.66 -4.05
N THR A 40 1.76 4.91 -2.74
CA THR A 40 2.51 5.99 -2.11
C THR A 40 3.70 5.37 -1.40
N VAL A 41 4.92 5.82 -1.74
CA VAL A 41 6.15 5.35 -1.10
C VAL A 41 6.71 6.48 -0.24
N SER A 42 7.09 6.17 1.00
CA SER A 42 7.70 7.11 1.94
C SER A 42 8.98 6.52 2.53
N TYR A 43 9.97 7.37 2.81
CA TYR A 43 11.19 6.96 3.49
C TYR A 43 11.01 7.02 5.01
N ALA A 44 11.56 6.04 5.70
CA ALA A 44 11.48 5.92 7.15
C ALA A 44 12.78 5.35 7.74
N ASN A 45 12.92 5.44 9.05
CA ASN A 45 13.99 4.77 9.79
C ASN A 45 13.38 3.69 10.70
N GLY A 46 13.89 2.46 10.61
CA GLY A 46 13.48 1.34 11.45
C GLY A 46 14.38 1.15 12.66
N THR A 47 13.82 0.79 13.81
CA THR A 47 14.59 0.56 15.06
C THR A 47 14.77 -0.92 15.43
N GLY A 48 14.09 -1.84 14.73
CA GLY A 48 13.93 -3.28 15.03
C GLY A 48 15.03 -4.02 15.81
N ILE A 49 15.73 -4.97 15.18
CA ILE A 49 16.72 -5.83 15.87
C ILE A 49 17.98 -5.05 16.28
N ARG A 50 18.23 -3.89 15.65
CA ARG A 50 19.39 -3.04 15.87
C ARG A 50 19.59 -2.66 17.34
N GLU A 51 18.52 -2.31 18.06
CA GLU A 51 18.60 -1.95 19.49
C GLU A 51 19.11 -3.09 20.37
N ARG A 52 18.89 -4.35 19.96
CA ARG A 52 19.31 -5.54 20.72
C ARG A 52 20.73 -6.00 20.40
N LEU A 53 21.36 -5.48 19.35
CA LEU A 53 22.67 -5.92 18.85
C LEU A 53 23.85 -5.08 19.35
N GLY A 54 23.62 -3.99 20.10
CA GLY A 54 24.68 -3.14 20.63
C GLY A 54 25.60 -2.60 19.53
N LEU A 55 26.92 -2.73 19.67
CA LEU A 55 27.91 -2.26 18.67
C LEU A 55 27.75 -2.95 17.30
N LEU A 56 27.21 -4.17 17.25
CA LEU A 56 26.94 -4.87 15.99
C LEU A 56 25.76 -4.26 15.22
N GLY A 57 24.94 -3.44 15.88
CA GLY A 57 23.81 -2.74 15.27
C GLY A 57 24.21 -1.66 14.27
N VAL A 58 25.48 -1.23 14.22
CA VAL A 58 25.97 -0.23 13.25
C VAL A 58 25.92 -0.77 11.82
N ALA A 59 26.06 -2.07 11.63
CA ALA A 59 25.97 -2.72 10.31
C ALA A 59 24.52 -2.93 9.82
N VAL A 60 23.51 -2.64 10.66
CA VAL A 60 22.11 -2.84 10.31
C VAL A 60 21.56 -1.60 9.62
N GLU A 61 21.10 -1.80 8.38
CA GLU A 61 20.45 -0.76 7.60
C GLU A 61 19.17 -0.27 8.31
N VAL A 62 19.14 1.03 8.57
CA VAL A 62 17.98 1.67 9.23
C VAL A 62 17.04 2.29 8.24
N GLU A 63 17.52 2.65 7.04
CA GLU A 63 16.65 3.20 6.03
C GLU A 63 15.65 2.15 5.56
N LYS A 64 14.38 2.56 5.58
CA LYS A 64 13.23 1.79 5.12
C LYS A 64 12.47 2.56 4.08
N GLU A 65 11.75 1.82 3.27
CA GLU A 65 10.68 2.33 2.42
C GLU A 65 9.35 1.75 2.93
N ILE A 66 8.35 2.61 3.05
CA ILE A 66 6.98 2.25 3.40
C ILE A 66 6.13 2.44 2.15
N ILE A 67 5.56 1.34 1.67
CA ILE A 67 4.66 1.29 0.52
C ILE A 67 3.24 1.24 1.06
N ASN A 68 2.40 2.19 0.64
CA ASN A 68 0.99 2.26 0.96
C ASN A 68 0.15 2.14 -0.32
N ILE A 69 -0.69 1.12 -0.39
CA ILE A 69 -1.57 0.86 -1.55
C ILE A 69 -3.01 0.71 -1.06
N VAL A 70 -3.89 1.59 -1.53
CA VAL A 70 -5.34 1.46 -1.32
C VAL A 70 -5.91 0.62 -2.46
N VAL A 71 -6.60 -0.46 -2.12
CA VAL A 71 -7.17 -1.41 -3.08
C VAL A 71 -8.61 -1.75 -2.73
N ALA A 72 -9.38 -2.21 -3.71
CA ALA A 72 -10.72 -2.76 -3.46
C ALA A 72 -10.61 -4.07 -2.65
N LYS A 73 -11.55 -4.30 -1.72
CA LYS A 73 -11.52 -5.45 -0.80
C LYS A 73 -11.41 -6.81 -1.52
N ASP A 74 -12.05 -6.94 -2.67
CA ASP A 74 -12.02 -8.15 -3.50
C ASP A 74 -10.67 -8.42 -4.18
N GLN A 75 -9.77 -7.43 -4.20
CA GLN A 75 -8.43 -7.53 -4.77
C GLN A 75 -7.32 -7.66 -3.71
N VAL A 76 -7.65 -7.46 -2.43
CA VAL A 76 -6.67 -7.36 -1.34
C VAL A 76 -5.77 -8.57 -1.31
N ASP A 77 -6.33 -9.79 -1.25
CA ASP A 77 -5.53 -11.00 -1.04
C ASP A 77 -4.54 -11.24 -2.19
N ARG A 78 -5.01 -11.13 -3.44
CA ARG A 78 -4.17 -11.30 -4.63
C ARG A 78 -3.01 -10.31 -4.66
N ILE A 79 -3.28 -9.04 -4.36
CA ILE A 79 -2.26 -7.99 -4.38
C ILE A 79 -1.30 -8.18 -3.20
N PHE A 80 -1.82 -8.51 -2.02
CA PHE A 80 -1.03 -8.79 -0.82
C PHE A 80 -0.06 -9.95 -1.05
N GLU A 81 -0.52 -11.09 -1.57
CA GLU A 81 0.34 -12.24 -1.89
C GLU A 81 1.41 -11.90 -2.93
N THR A 82 1.02 -11.17 -3.98
CA THR A 82 1.97 -10.76 -5.04
C THR A 82 3.07 -9.86 -4.47
N MET A 83 2.71 -8.89 -3.63
CA MET A 83 3.68 -8.02 -2.95
C MET A 83 4.57 -8.80 -1.99
N TYR A 84 3.99 -9.77 -1.26
CA TYR A 84 4.70 -10.57 -0.26
C TYR A 84 5.86 -11.34 -0.90
N LEU A 85 5.57 -12.03 -2.01
CA LEU A 85 6.56 -12.80 -2.75
C LEU A 85 7.57 -11.89 -3.47
N ALA A 86 7.12 -10.79 -4.07
CA ALA A 86 8.03 -9.85 -4.72
C ALA A 86 9.04 -9.21 -3.75
N GLY A 87 8.63 -9.00 -2.50
CA GLY A 87 9.48 -8.48 -1.44
C GLY A 87 10.33 -9.52 -0.71
N ASN A 88 10.25 -10.81 -1.08
CA ASN A 88 10.88 -11.92 -0.36
C ASN A 88 10.57 -11.88 1.15
N LEU A 89 9.35 -11.50 1.54
CA LEU A 89 8.96 -11.33 2.94
C LEU A 89 8.87 -12.65 3.73
N ASP A 90 9.07 -13.78 3.05
CA ASP A 90 9.31 -15.11 3.59
C ASP A 90 10.76 -15.33 4.05
N MET A 91 11.67 -14.39 3.76
CA MET A 91 13.08 -14.46 4.17
C MET A 91 13.39 -13.56 5.39
N PRO A 92 14.35 -13.94 6.25
CA PRO A 92 14.73 -13.14 7.41
C PRO A 92 15.19 -11.73 7.03
N GLY A 93 14.62 -10.72 7.70
CA GLY A 93 15.07 -9.32 7.60
C GLY A 93 14.58 -8.53 6.39
N MET A 94 13.70 -9.11 5.56
CA MET A 94 13.21 -8.44 4.35
C MET A 94 12.13 -7.39 4.61
N GLY A 95 11.46 -7.44 5.77
CA GLY A 95 10.48 -6.43 6.13
C GLY A 95 9.29 -7.00 6.88
N PHE A 96 8.19 -6.25 6.90
CA PHE A 96 6.89 -6.73 7.36
C PHE A 96 5.76 -6.04 6.58
N MET A 97 4.61 -6.71 6.48
CA MET A 97 3.47 -6.21 5.74
C MET A 97 2.17 -6.54 6.45
N TYR A 98 1.19 -5.64 6.38
CA TYR A 98 -0.11 -5.79 7.04
C TYR A 98 -1.21 -5.08 6.26
N ILE A 99 -2.45 -5.43 6.58
CA ILE A 99 -3.66 -4.82 6.02
C ILE A 99 -4.35 -4.00 7.11
N THR A 100 -4.73 -2.77 6.78
CA THR A 100 -5.57 -1.92 7.62
C THR A 100 -6.95 -1.79 6.98
N PRO A 101 -8.04 -2.19 7.67
CA PRO A 101 -9.39 -1.92 7.22
C PRO A 101 -9.64 -0.40 7.13
N LEU A 102 -10.27 0.05 6.04
CA LEU A 102 -10.65 1.44 5.87
C LEU A 102 -12.18 1.59 5.91
N GLU A 103 -12.67 2.59 6.62
CA GLU A 103 -14.09 2.94 6.61
C GLU A 103 -14.50 3.66 5.32
N LYS A 104 -13.62 4.57 4.85
CA LYS A 104 -13.87 5.44 3.70
C LYS A 104 -12.59 6.01 3.13
N ALA A 105 -12.59 6.24 1.82
CA ALA A 105 -11.59 7.05 1.12
C ALA A 105 -12.30 8.08 0.24
N ALA A 106 -11.62 9.18 -0.12
CA ALA A 106 -12.15 10.19 -1.02
C ALA A 106 -11.04 10.75 -1.91
N THR A 107 -11.34 10.99 -3.17
CA THR A 107 -10.43 11.61 -4.13
C THR A 107 -11.23 12.36 -5.18
N PHE A 108 -10.53 13.16 -5.99
CA PHE A 108 -11.14 13.79 -7.16
C PHE A 108 -11.49 12.71 -8.20
N ILE A 109 -12.78 12.63 -8.54
CA ILE A 109 -13.29 11.77 -9.61
C ILE A 109 -13.87 12.67 -10.70
N PRO A 110 -13.36 12.61 -11.94
CA PRO A 110 -13.92 13.35 -13.06
C PRO A 110 -15.42 13.08 -13.23
N ALA A 111 -16.21 14.13 -13.54
CA ALA A 111 -17.66 14.04 -13.63
C ALA A 111 -18.14 12.91 -14.57
N ALA A 112 -17.48 12.75 -15.72
CA ALA A 112 -17.78 11.70 -16.69
C ALA A 112 -17.60 10.28 -16.12
N VAL A 113 -16.65 10.06 -15.21
CA VAL A 113 -16.43 8.76 -14.56
C VAL A 113 -17.48 8.54 -13.47
N ARG A 114 -17.75 9.56 -12.65
CA ARG A 114 -18.78 9.50 -11.60
C ARG A 114 -20.16 9.16 -12.18
N GLU A 115 -20.55 9.79 -13.28
CA GLU A 115 -21.83 9.52 -13.94
C GLU A 115 -21.94 8.09 -14.48
N LYS A 116 -20.84 7.53 -15.01
CA LYS A 116 -20.80 6.13 -15.44
C LYS A 116 -20.97 5.16 -14.28
N LEU A 117 -20.25 5.39 -13.18
CA LEU A 117 -20.32 4.55 -11.99
C LEU A 117 -21.72 4.56 -11.36
N LEU A 118 -22.34 5.74 -11.27
CA LEU A 118 -23.71 5.86 -10.74
C LEU A 118 -24.72 5.10 -11.61
N LYS A 119 -24.59 5.15 -12.95
CA LYS A 119 -25.45 4.40 -13.87
C LYS A 119 -25.30 2.88 -13.69
N GLN A 120 -24.09 2.39 -13.47
CA GLN A 120 -23.81 0.97 -13.25
C GLN A 120 -24.33 0.46 -11.90
N ALA A 121 -24.31 1.28 -10.86
CA ALA A 121 -24.87 0.93 -9.55
C ALA A 121 -26.41 0.92 -9.52
N SER A 122 -27.06 1.49 -10.53
CA SER A 122 -28.53 1.61 -10.64
C SER A 122 -29.17 0.53 -11.52
N ALA A 123 -28.36 -0.34 -12.12
CA ALA A 123 -28.73 -1.40 -13.05
C ALA A 123 -28.51 -2.77 -12.41
#